data_AF-A0A5N5LAK8-F1
#
_entry.id   AF-A0A5N5LAK8-F1
#
_cell.length_a   1.000
_cell.length_b   1.000
_cell.length_c   1.000
_cell.angle_alpha   90.00
_cell.angle_beta   90.00
_cell.angle_gamma   90.00
#
_symmetry.space_group_name_H-M   'P 1'
#
loop_
_entity.id
_entity.type
_entity.pdbx_description
1 polymer ?
#
loop_
_entity_poly.entity_id
_entity_poly.type
_entity_poly.pdbx_seq_one_letter_code
_entity_poly.pdbx_strand_id
1 'polypeptide(L)'
;DSGAVPGITTYTTLVIIHGFGWHTGFRRLLPFATKYQVRVVFVNRPDFPGSAQYTPEERAQYSGTPEQAPALLDEFMRGRAYDLLDFLTAFIKE
;
A
#
# COMPACT_ATOMS: atom_id res chain seq x y z
N ASP A 1 5.16 9.30 -3.07
CA ASP A 1 4.30 10.43 -2.69
C ASP A 1 4.61 11.61 -3.58
N SER A 2 3.61 12.33 -4.09
CA SER A 2 3.80 13.61 -4.80
C SER A 2 4.06 14.78 -3.87
N GLY A 3 3.81 14.62 -2.57
CA GLY A 3 3.82 15.69 -1.58
C GLY A 3 2.53 16.50 -1.57
N ALA A 4 2.44 17.45 -0.64
CA ALA A 4 1.36 18.41 -0.55
C ALA A 4 1.24 19.24 -1.84
N VAL A 5 0.00 19.59 -2.21
CA VAL A 5 -0.22 20.38 -3.42
C VAL A 5 0.16 21.85 -3.15
N PRO A 6 1.13 22.44 -3.87
CA PRO A 6 1.61 23.79 -3.56
C PRO A 6 0.50 24.85 -3.63
N GLY A 7 0.42 25.69 -2.60
CA GLY A 7 -0.55 26.79 -2.54
C GLY A 7 -2.00 26.37 -2.28
N ILE A 8 -2.26 25.07 -2.05
CA ILE A 8 -3.61 24.54 -1.76
C ILE A 8 -3.60 23.94 -0.36
N THR A 9 -4.51 24.43 0.50
CA THR A 9 -4.63 23.97 1.90
C THR A 9 -5.59 22.80 2.05
N THR A 10 -6.57 22.66 1.15
CA THR A 10 -7.54 21.57 1.15
C THR A 10 -7.49 20.85 -0.20
N TYR A 11 -7.04 19.60 -0.19
CA TYR A 11 -6.95 18.76 -1.39
C TYR A 11 -7.23 17.29 -1.05
N THR A 12 -7.62 16.52 -2.04
CA THR A 12 -7.82 15.08 -1.89
C THR A 12 -6.47 14.36 -1.90
N THR A 13 -6.25 13.45 -0.94
CA THR A 13 -5.13 12.51 -1.00
C THR A 13 -5.61 11.21 -1.62
N LEU A 14 -5.08 10.88 -2.79
CA LEU A 14 -5.32 9.62 -3.49
C LEU A 14 -4.22 8.61 -3.11
N VAL A 15 -4.58 7.64 -2.27
CA VAL A 15 -3.71 6.53 -1.90
C VAL A 15 -3.95 5.36 -2.86
N ILE A 16 -2.90 4.89 -3.52
CA ILE A 16 -2.97 3.81 -4.51
C ILE A 16 -2.18 2.61 -4.00
N ILE A 17 -2.86 1.48 -3.94
CA ILE A 17 -2.30 0.18 -3.57
C ILE A 17 -2.22 -0.67 -4.83
N HIS A 18 -1.05 -1.23 -5.09
CA HIS A 18 -0.81 -2.03 -6.27
C HIS A 18 -1.19 -3.51 -6.08
N GLY A 19 -1.44 -4.21 -7.20
CA GLY A 19 -1.65 -5.66 -7.24
C GLY A 19 -0.35 -6.46 -7.09
N PHE A 20 -0.37 -7.72 -7.51
CA PHE A 20 0.78 -8.64 -7.37
C PHE A 20 1.92 -8.36 -8.37
N GLY A 21 1.60 -8.08 -9.64
CA GLY A 21 2.62 -7.94 -10.70
C GLY A 21 3.10 -6.51 -11.02
N TRP A 22 2.33 -5.47 -10.69
CA TRP A 22 2.57 -4.11 -11.18
C TRP A 22 2.58 -3.06 -10.07
N HIS A 23 3.76 -2.76 -9.53
CA HIS A 23 3.92 -1.79 -8.42
C HIS A 23 4.44 -0.41 -8.85
N THR A 24 5.01 -0.27 -10.05
CA THR A 24 5.62 0.99 -10.51
C THR A 24 4.79 1.78 -11.53
N GLY A 25 3.74 1.18 -12.09
CA GLY A 25 3.02 1.71 -13.26
C GLY A 25 2.33 3.06 -13.04
N PHE A 26 1.98 3.38 -11.80
CA PHE A 26 1.21 4.57 -11.47
C PHE A 26 2.05 5.86 -11.40
N ARG A 27 3.38 5.79 -11.50
CA ARG A 27 4.26 6.98 -11.47
C ARG A 27 3.91 8.04 -12.51
N ARG A 28 3.30 7.63 -13.63
CA ARG A 28 2.81 8.54 -14.69
C ARG A 28 1.67 9.45 -14.24
N LEU A 29 1.07 9.21 -13.07
CA LEU A 29 0.06 10.10 -12.46
C LEU A 29 0.67 11.33 -11.80
N LEU A 30 1.95 11.31 -11.41
CA LEU A 30 2.60 12.40 -10.66
C LEU A 30 2.50 13.77 -11.36
N PRO A 31 2.72 13.91 -12.68
CA PRO A 31 2.62 15.21 -13.35
C PRO A 31 1.20 15.80 -13.33
N PHE A 32 0.18 14.99 -13.08
CA PHE A 32 -1.22 15.43 -13.04
C PHE A 32 -1.68 15.85 -11.64
N ALA A 33 -0.91 15.54 -10.60
CA ALA A 33 -1.28 15.76 -9.20
C ALA A 33 -1.67 17.22 -8.93
N THR A 34 -0.81 18.18 -9.29
CA THR A 34 -1.08 19.62 -9.12
C THR A 34 -2.25 20.09 -9.98
N LYS A 35 -2.33 19.64 -11.23
CA LYS A 35 -3.40 20.03 -12.17
C LYS A 35 -4.79 19.70 -11.64
N TYR A 36 -4.93 18.54 -11.00
CA TYR A 36 -6.21 18.08 -10.45
C TYR A 36 -6.34 18.31 -8.95
N GLN A 37 -5.43 19.05 -8.33
CA GLN A 37 -5.47 19.38 -6.91
C GLN A 37 -5.54 18.13 -6.03
N VAL A 38 -4.71 17.13 -6.34
CA VAL A 38 -4.62 15.87 -5.58
C VAL A 38 -3.18 15.60 -5.13
N ARG A 39 -3.00 15.07 -3.91
CA ARG A 39 -1.74 14.43 -3.49
C ARG A 39 -1.83 12.96 -3.85
N VAL A 40 -0.85 12.43 -4.58
CA VAL A 40 -0.83 11.02 -5.00
C VAL A 40 0.20 10.26 -4.17
N VAL A 41 -0.26 9.25 -3.45
CA VAL A 41 0.57 8.40 -2.59
C VAL A 41 0.57 6.99 -3.15
N PHE A 42 1.73 6.50 -3.56
CA PHE A 42 1.92 5.10 -3.97
C PHE A 42 2.45 4.32 -2.77
N VAL A 43 1.71 3.31 -2.34
CA VAL A 43 2.09 2.47 -1.19
C VAL A 43 2.62 1.14 -1.72
N ASN A 44 3.86 0.82 -1.37
CA ASN A 44 4.41 -0.51 -1.60
C ASN A 44 4.04 -1.42 -0.43
N ARG A 45 3.45 -2.57 -0.74
CA ARG A 45 3.25 -3.65 0.23
C ARG A 45 4.60 -4.31 0.57
N PRO A 46 4.72 -5.01 1.72
CA PRO A 46 5.95 -5.72 2.03
C PRO A 46 6.36 -6.69 0.91
N ASP A 47 7.66 -6.96 0.81
CA ASP A 47 8.36 -7.68 -0.29
C ASP A 47 8.46 -6.95 -1.64
N PHE A 48 8.00 -5.70 -1.74
CA PHE A 48 8.23 -4.87 -2.94
C PHE A 48 9.43 -3.94 -2.76
N PRO A 49 10.11 -3.50 -3.84
CA PRO A 49 11.28 -2.64 -3.75
C PRO A 49 11.07 -1.40 -2.88
N GLY A 50 11.95 -1.18 -1.90
CA GLY A 50 11.86 -0.05 -0.97
C GLY A 50 10.88 -0.23 0.19
N SER A 51 10.29 -1.43 0.36
CA SER A 51 9.50 -1.81 1.53
C SER A 51 10.25 -2.85 2.38
N ALA A 52 9.80 -3.06 3.61
CA ALA A 52 10.27 -4.16 4.45
C ALA A 52 9.96 -5.51 3.80
N GLN A 53 10.83 -6.49 4.02
CA GLN A 53 10.59 -7.87 3.59
C GLN A 53 9.97 -8.66 4.73
N TYR A 54 9.13 -9.65 4.41
CA TYR A 54 8.68 -10.59 5.43
C TYR A 54 9.85 -11.45 5.90
N THR A 55 9.94 -11.61 7.22
CA THR A 55 10.81 -12.55 7.90
C THR A 55 10.42 -13.99 7.53
N PRO A 56 11.36 -14.96 7.64
CA PRO A 56 11.04 -16.37 7.45
C PRO A 56 9.90 -16.86 8.34
N GLU A 57 9.82 -16.38 9.57
CA GLU A 57 8.80 -16.73 10.55
C GLU A 57 7.41 -16.26 10.13
N GLU A 58 7.30 -15.02 9.64
CA GLU A 58 6.04 -14.47 9.10
C GLU A 58 5.58 -15.23 7.85
N ARG A 59 6.50 -15.70 7.00
CA ARG A 59 6.15 -16.51 5.83
C ARG A 59 5.68 -17.91 6.21
N ALA A 60 6.30 -18.51 7.23
CA ALA A 60 5.99 -19.86 7.67
C ALA A 60 4.53 -19.98 8.15
N GLN A 61 3.97 -18.91 8.70
CA GLN A 61 2.57 -18.85 9.16
C GLN A 61 1.55 -19.13 8.05
N TYR A 62 1.90 -18.87 6.79
CA TYR A 62 1.02 -19.07 5.63
C TYR A 62 1.41 -20.28 4.77
N SER A 63 2.29 -21.13 5.28
CA SER A 63 2.69 -22.38 4.63
C SER A 63 1.78 -23.52 5.09
N GLY A 64 0.95 -24.04 4.19
CA GLY A 64 0.01 -25.12 4.51
C GLY A 64 -0.34 -26.00 3.32
N THR A 65 -1.21 -26.98 3.53
CA THR A 65 -1.71 -27.86 2.46
C THR A 65 -2.74 -27.14 1.57
N PRO A 66 -3.06 -27.64 0.36
CA PRO A 66 -4.08 -27.05 -0.51
C PRO A 66 -5.44 -26.89 0.18
N GLU A 67 -5.80 -27.79 1.10
CA GLU A 67 -7.06 -27.74 1.85
C GLU A 67 -7.07 -26.59 2.87
N GLN A 68 -5.91 -26.21 3.39
CA GLN A 68 -5.74 -25.10 4.35
C GLN A 68 -5.62 -23.74 3.64
N ALA A 69 -5.26 -23.73 2.36
CA ALA A 69 -4.96 -22.51 1.60
C ALA A 69 -6.09 -21.45 1.63
N PRO A 70 -7.39 -21.78 1.54
CA PRO A 70 -8.44 -20.77 1.61
C PRO A 70 -8.47 -20.03 2.96
N ALA A 71 -8.30 -20.75 4.07
CA ALA A 71 -8.31 -20.16 5.41
C ALA A 71 -7.05 -19.32 5.66
N LEU A 72 -5.88 -19.84 5.27
CA LEU A 72 -4.60 -19.12 5.38
C LEU A 72 -4.60 -17.84 4.53
N LEU A 73 -5.19 -17.89 3.33
CA LEU A 73 -5.34 -16.71 2.48
C LEU A 73 -6.27 -15.67 3.11
N ASP A 74 -7.40 -16.09 3.69
CA ASP A 74 -8.32 -15.17 4.38
C ASP A 74 -7.63 -14.48 5.57
N GLU A 75 -6.91 -15.24 6.39
CA GLU A 75 -6.13 -14.70 7.51
C GLU A 75 -5.05 -13.72 7.04
N PHE A 76 -4.27 -14.10 6.02
CA PHE A 76 -3.27 -13.22 5.42
C PHE A 76 -3.90 -11.91 4.92
N MET A 77 -4.99 -11.99 4.17
CA MET A 77 -5.65 -10.81 3.60
C MET A 77 -6.24 -9.89 4.68
N ARG A 78 -6.77 -10.43 5.78
CA ARG A 78 -7.20 -9.62 6.94
C ARG A 78 -6.01 -8.92 7.59
N GLY A 79 -4.91 -9.62 7.82
CA GLY A 79 -3.68 -9.01 8.35
C GLY A 79 -3.20 -7.84 7.50
N ARG A 80 -3.16 -8.01 6.17
CA ARG A 80 -2.77 -6.94 5.22
C ARG A 80 -3.73 -5.76 5.22
N ALA A 81 -5.01 -5.97 5.51
CA ALA A 81 -5.97 -4.87 5.67
C ALA A 81 -5.70 -4.06 6.95
N TYR A 82 -5.33 -4.73 8.05
CA TYR A 82 -4.91 -4.05 9.29
C TYR A 82 -3.62 -3.26 9.10
N ASP A 83 -2.59 -3.82 8.46
CA ASP A 83 -1.36 -3.08 8.20
C ASP A 83 -1.60 -1.80 7.39
N LEU A 84 -2.50 -1.87 6.39
CA LEU A 84 -2.89 -0.70 5.62
C LEU A 84 -3.62 0.32 6.49
N LEU A 85 -4.54 -0.14 7.34
CA LEU A 85 -5.27 0.74 8.25
C LEU A 85 -4.32 1.44 9.23
N ASP A 86 -3.35 0.72 9.78
CA ASP A 86 -2.33 1.26 10.69
C ASP A 86 -1.46 2.28 9.96
N PHE A 87 -1.00 1.95 8.74
CA PHE A 87 -0.29 2.90 7.88
C PHE A 87 -1.12 4.17 7.65
N LEU A 88 -2.37 4.06 7.20
CA LEU A 88 -3.22 5.21 6.92
C LEU A 88 -3.47 6.05 8.18
N THR A 89 -3.67 5.41 9.32
CA THR A 89 -3.90 6.07 10.61
C THR A 89 -2.68 6.86 11.08
N ALA A 90 -1.48 6.32 10.86
CA ALA A 90 -0.24 7.03 11.14
C ALA A 90 0.00 8.16 10.12
N PHE A 91 -0.15 7.85 8.84
CA PHE A 91 0.16 8.74 7.72
C PHE A 91 -0.72 10.00 7.67
N ILE A 92 -1.99 9.92 8.08
CA ILE A 92 -2.90 11.09 8.09
C ILE A 92 -2.59 12.06 9.24
N LYS A 93 -1.84 11.63 10.26
CA LYS A 93 -1.45 12.47 11.41
C LYS A 93 -0.15 13.26 11.17
N GLU A 94 0.64 12.87 10.18
CA GLU A 94 1.83 13.58 9.71
C GLU A 94 1.49 14.69 8.70
#